data_AF-A0A0T6A686-F1
#
_entry.id   AF-A0A0T6A686-F1
#
_cell.length_a   1.000
_cell.length_b   1.000
_cell.length_c   1.000
_cell.angle_alpha   90.00
_cell.angle_beta   90.00
_cell.angle_gamma   90.00
#
_symmetry.space_group_name_H-M   'P 1'
#
loop_
_entity.id
_entity.type
_entity.pdbx_description
1 polymer ?
#
loop_
_entity_poly.entity_id
_entity_poly.type
_entity_poly.pdbx_seq_one_letter_code
_entity_poly.pdbx_strand_id
1 'polypeptide(L)'
;MDYRNLTSWVVRPRVVCSVVSAFSVIITVSSCAPVSPPDPQATLIAKGKEIFFNERFNGNGRTCGTCHPLQNNFTLDPAFIATLPANDPLFVAEFNPDLKKNFENPTLMRQFGLILENLDGFDDLENKFVMRGIPHVLALRTSVNSPQGPRTGWSGDGAPGDGSLRSFATGAVIQHFTRTLNRIPGVDFRLPTDEELDALEAFQLSLGRQQDLTLPLPLKGTVPKRGQAIFLDNGLGKCNLCHVNAGATANFGGGNIGNANFNTGVENLPDQPADLTGERNPPDDGLGTPGDGTFNTPPLVEAADSGRFFHNNAIETIEGAVAFYDGEAFNNSPSGRALAAADPNKVGIELDGTQIVAIAAFLRVINALENIRETIAQLEASLEKRGAEAKELLDRAVSETGDSIRVLEGGGLHPEAVARLQEAKRLTQKANRSIFSRRKLTRKAIEEQQRARAFLIETS
;
A
#
# COMPACT_ATOMS: atom_id res chain seq x y z
N MET A 1 -37.19 -122.11 16.74
CA MET A 1 -38.01 -121.01 17.25
C MET A 1 -37.31 -119.74 16.84
N ASP A 2 -37.88 -119.06 15.86
CA ASP A 2 -37.29 -117.94 15.13
C ASP A 2 -38.36 -116.86 15.04
N TYR A 3 -38.04 -115.60 15.33
CA TYR A 3 -38.75 -114.40 14.88
C TYR A 3 -37.99 -113.15 15.37
N ARG A 4 -37.39 -112.42 14.39
CA ARG A 4 -37.53 -110.96 14.09
C ARG A 4 -37.16 -109.94 15.22
N ASN A 5 -36.60 -108.74 14.99
CA ASN A 5 -36.51 -107.86 13.82
C ASN A 5 -35.61 -106.63 14.16
N LEU A 6 -34.90 -106.10 13.15
CA LEU A 6 -34.76 -104.67 12.74
C LEU A 6 -34.28 -103.62 13.79
N THR A 7 -33.29 -102.75 13.55
CA THR A 7 -33.05 -101.89 12.37
C THR A 7 -31.65 -101.22 12.50
N SER A 8 -31.03 -100.95 11.36
CA SER A 8 -29.68 -100.37 11.20
C SER A 8 -29.64 -98.84 11.22
N TRP A 9 -28.67 -98.25 11.92
CA TRP A 9 -28.18 -96.89 11.67
C TRP A 9 -26.65 -96.91 11.54
N VAL A 10 -26.15 -96.49 10.38
CA VAL A 10 -24.73 -96.52 9.98
C VAL A 10 -24.07 -95.19 10.31
N VAL A 11 -22.93 -95.27 10.99
CA VAL A 11 -22.01 -94.17 11.31
C VAL A 11 -21.08 -93.90 10.11
N ARG A 12 -20.83 -92.64 9.75
CA ARG A 12 -19.72 -92.21 8.87
C ARG A 12 -18.95 -91.03 9.49
N PRO A 13 -17.60 -91.02 9.46
CA PRO A 13 -16.79 -89.97 10.08
C PRO A 13 -16.28 -88.88 9.11
N ARG A 14 -16.18 -87.67 9.68
CA ARG A 14 -15.27 -86.52 9.48
C ARG A 14 -14.84 -86.10 8.06
N VAL A 15 -15.23 -84.88 7.69
CA VAL A 15 -14.54 -84.00 6.72
C VAL A 15 -14.31 -82.64 7.39
N VAL A 16 -13.05 -82.17 7.36
CA VAL A 16 -12.61 -80.84 7.78
C VAL A 16 -12.85 -79.88 6.61
N CYS A 17 -13.69 -78.87 6.78
CA CYS A 17 -13.91 -77.80 5.80
C CYS A 17 -13.18 -76.53 6.24
N SER A 18 -12.15 -76.15 5.49
CA SER A 18 -11.46 -74.87 5.59
C SER A 18 -12.35 -73.75 5.03
N VAL A 19 -12.58 -72.71 5.84
CA VAL A 19 -13.29 -71.50 5.42
C VAL A 19 -12.31 -70.62 4.63
N VAL A 20 -12.54 -70.48 3.33
CA VAL A 20 -11.85 -69.50 2.48
C VAL A 20 -12.60 -68.18 2.59
N SER A 21 -12.07 -67.22 3.36
CA SER A 21 -12.56 -65.84 3.38
C SER A 21 -12.15 -65.12 2.09
N ALA A 22 -13.12 -64.85 1.23
CA ALA A 22 -12.95 -63.97 0.08
C ALA A 22 -12.80 -62.52 0.55
N PHE A 23 -11.56 -62.03 0.61
CA PHE A 23 -11.28 -60.59 0.73
C PHE A 23 -11.64 -59.90 -0.59
N SER A 24 -12.78 -59.22 -0.61
CA SER A 24 -13.09 -58.24 -1.66
C SER A 24 -12.17 -57.04 -1.47
N VAL A 25 -11.15 -56.91 -2.31
CA VAL A 25 -10.34 -55.70 -2.42
C VAL A 25 -11.22 -54.63 -3.06
N ILE A 26 -11.83 -53.78 -2.25
CA ILE A 26 -12.41 -52.52 -2.72
C ILE A 26 -11.21 -51.62 -3.03
N ILE A 27 -10.83 -51.53 -4.30
CA ILE A 27 -9.97 -50.47 -4.79
C ILE A 27 -10.80 -49.19 -4.71
N THR A 28 -10.67 -48.45 -3.62
CA THR A 28 -11.13 -47.08 -3.56
C THR A 28 -10.25 -46.26 -4.49
N VAL A 29 -10.71 -46.09 -5.73
CA VAL A 29 -10.18 -45.07 -6.64
C VAL A 29 -10.39 -43.75 -5.93
N SER A 30 -9.33 -43.22 -5.31
CA SER A 30 -9.35 -41.90 -4.69
C SER A 30 -9.55 -40.92 -5.83
N SER A 31 -10.81 -40.55 -6.06
CA SER A 31 -11.17 -39.51 -7.01
C SER A 31 -10.51 -38.23 -6.50
N CYS A 32 -9.38 -37.86 -7.10
CA CYS A 32 -8.85 -36.52 -6.97
C CYS A 32 -9.96 -35.60 -7.48
N ALA A 33 -10.60 -34.87 -6.57
CA ALA A 33 -11.51 -33.81 -6.97
C ALA A 33 -10.78 -32.94 -8.00
N PRO A 34 -11.38 -32.64 -9.16
CA PRO A 34 -10.74 -31.81 -10.15
C PRO A 34 -10.38 -30.48 -9.50
N VAL A 35 -9.08 -30.13 -9.52
CA VAL A 35 -8.60 -28.82 -9.07
C VAL A 35 -9.36 -27.80 -9.89
N SER A 36 -10.14 -26.94 -9.23
CA SER A 36 -10.86 -25.87 -9.90
C SER A 36 -9.86 -25.07 -10.76
N PRO A 37 -10.23 -24.70 -12.00
CA PRO A 37 -9.37 -23.86 -12.82
C PRO A 37 -9.00 -22.59 -12.02
N PRO A 38 -7.76 -22.09 -12.18
CA PRO A 38 -7.32 -20.90 -11.45
C PRO A 38 -8.29 -19.75 -11.73
N ASP A 39 -8.64 -19.00 -10.69
CA ASP A 39 -9.41 -17.76 -10.84
C ASP A 39 -8.69 -16.83 -11.84
N PRO A 40 -9.33 -16.47 -12.98
CA PRO A 40 -8.72 -15.58 -13.96
C PRO A 40 -8.23 -14.26 -13.38
N GLN A 41 -8.96 -13.70 -12.40
CA GLN A 41 -8.57 -12.45 -11.74
C GLN A 41 -7.31 -12.64 -10.90
N ALA A 42 -7.26 -13.70 -10.09
CA ALA A 42 -6.07 -14.03 -9.30
C ALA A 42 -4.84 -14.30 -10.18
N THR A 43 -5.04 -14.91 -11.35
CA THR A 43 -3.97 -15.15 -12.33
C THR A 43 -3.42 -13.85 -12.90
N LEU A 44 -4.32 -12.91 -13.24
CA LEU A 44 -3.95 -11.60 -13.77
C LEU A 44 -3.20 -10.76 -12.73
N ILE A 45 -3.67 -10.74 -11.48
CA ILE A 45 -3.00 -10.08 -10.35
C ILE A 45 -1.59 -10.66 -10.12
N ALA A 46 -1.45 -11.99 -10.15
CA ALA A 46 -0.15 -12.63 -9.98
C ALA A 46 0.82 -12.27 -11.11
N LYS A 47 0.33 -12.20 -12.36
CA LYS A 47 1.13 -11.75 -13.50
C LYS A 47 1.52 -10.28 -13.37
N GLY A 48 0.63 -9.43 -12.91
CA GLY A 48 0.90 -8.01 -12.66
C GLY A 48 1.97 -7.79 -11.62
N LYS A 49 1.90 -8.54 -10.52
CA LYS A 49 2.93 -8.55 -9.48
C LYS A 49 4.31 -8.95 -10.03
N GLU A 50 4.35 -10.01 -10.84
CA GLU A 50 5.59 -10.47 -11.49
C GLU A 50 6.20 -9.36 -12.36
N ILE A 51 5.38 -8.69 -13.18
CA ILE A 51 5.84 -7.57 -14.01
C ILE A 51 6.33 -6.41 -13.12
N PHE A 52 5.53 -6.02 -12.12
CA PHE A 52 5.83 -4.89 -11.25
C PHE A 52 7.21 -4.99 -10.57
N PHE A 53 7.58 -6.19 -10.11
CA PHE A 53 8.82 -6.40 -9.37
C PHE A 53 9.99 -6.90 -10.23
N ASN A 54 9.75 -7.58 -11.36
CA ASN A 54 10.80 -8.25 -12.11
C ASN A 54 10.99 -7.75 -13.55
N GLU A 55 10.00 -7.10 -14.17
CA GLU A 55 10.12 -6.59 -15.54
C GLU A 55 10.93 -5.29 -15.56
N ARG A 56 11.93 -5.25 -16.44
CA ARG A 56 12.86 -4.13 -16.62
C ARG A 56 12.60 -3.38 -17.91
N PHE A 57 11.68 -3.86 -18.75
CA PHE A 57 11.30 -3.29 -20.03
C PHE A 57 12.51 -2.98 -20.92
N ASN A 58 13.51 -3.86 -20.95
CA ASN A 58 14.79 -3.63 -21.65
C ASN A 58 15.46 -2.28 -21.32
N GLY A 59 15.23 -1.76 -20.12
CA GLY A 59 15.69 -0.46 -19.68
C GLY A 59 17.05 -0.46 -18.98
N ASN A 60 17.20 0.49 -18.07
CA ASN A 60 18.39 0.74 -17.25
C ASN A 60 18.53 -0.17 -16.01
N GLY A 61 17.62 -1.14 -15.86
CA GLY A 61 17.65 -2.11 -14.77
C GLY A 61 16.68 -1.84 -13.62
N ARG A 62 16.05 -0.65 -13.58
CA ARG A 62 14.94 -0.38 -12.65
C ARG A 62 13.73 -1.28 -12.96
N THR A 63 12.93 -1.55 -11.93
CA THR A 63 11.57 -2.10 -12.03
C THR A 63 10.62 -1.15 -11.29
N CYS A 64 9.30 -1.33 -11.38
CA CYS A 64 8.36 -0.50 -10.60
C CYS A 64 8.67 -0.62 -9.09
N GLY A 65 9.05 -1.83 -8.66
CA GLY A 65 9.48 -2.13 -7.30
C GLY A 65 10.75 -1.44 -6.82
N THR A 66 11.55 -0.81 -7.71
CA THR A 66 12.71 0.00 -7.30
C THR A 66 12.28 1.26 -6.54
N CYS A 67 11.22 1.93 -7.00
CA CYS A 67 10.66 3.12 -6.34
C CYS A 67 9.44 2.78 -5.47
N HIS A 68 8.76 1.67 -5.75
CA HIS A 68 7.61 1.20 -4.97
C HIS A 68 7.92 -0.15 -4.30
N PRO A 69 8.91 -0.21 -3.38
CA PRO A 69 9.32 -1.46 -2.75
C PRO A 69 8.21 -2.03 -1.85
N LEU A 70 7.94 -3.33 -2.00
CA LEU A 70 6.95 -4.04 -1.20
C LEU A 70 7.24 -3.96 0.31
N GLN A 71 8.51 -3.90 0.69
CA GLN A 71 8.97 -3.92 2.08
C GLN A 71 8.91 -2.54 2.75
N ASN A 72 8.53 -1.49 2.03
CA ASN A 72 8.43 -0.12 2.54
C ASN A 72 7.13 0.55 2.08
N ASN A 73 6.00 -0.16 2.21
CA ASN A 73 4.67 0.35 1.90
C ASN A 73 4.54 0.95 0.48
N PHE A 74 5.31 0.43 -0.47
CA PHE A 74 5.34 0.91 -1.85
C PHE A 74 5.74 2.39 -1.99
N THR A 75 6.57 2.90 -1.10
CA THR A 75 7.17 4.24 -1.16
C THR A 75 8.65 4.21 -0.76
N LEU A 76 9.36 5.33 -0.89
CA LEU A 76 10.74 5.50 -0.48
C LEU A 76 10.86 6.57 0.59
N ASP A 77 11.66 6.26 1.61
CA ASP A 77 12.15 7.22 2.59
C ASP A 77 13.68 7.11 2.73
N PRO A 78 14.35 8.12 3.30
CA PRO A 78 15.81 8.10 3.46
C PRO A 78 16.36 6.91 4.24
N ALA A 79 15.60 6.39 5.22
CA ALA A 79 16.03 5.26 6.02
C ALA A 79 16.03 3.97 5.19
N PHE A 80 15.00 3.75 4.37
CA PHE A 80 14.96 2.62 3.43
C PHE A 80 16.05 2.74 2.36
N ILE A 81 16.20 3.91 1.74
CA ILE A 81 17.23 4.15 0.72
C ILE A 81 18.64 3.86 1.25
N ALA A 82 18.92 4.21 2.50
CA ALA A 82 20.22 3.94 3.15
C ALA A 82 20.53 2.44 3.33
N THR A 83 19.53 1.56 3.23
CA THR A 83 19.74 0.10 3.31
C THR A 83 20.12 -0.55 1.98
N LEU A 84 19.92 0.17 0.87
CA LEU A 84 20.13 -0.37 -0.47
C LEU A 84 21.63 -0.45 -0.83
N PRO A 85 22.06 -1.48 -1.57
CA PRO A 85 23.45 -1.59 -2.00
C PRO A 85 23.81 -0.48 -3.00
N ALA A 86 25.09 -0.08 -3.05
CA ALA A 86 25.52 1.02 -3.91
C ALA A 86 25.29 0.78 -5.42
N ASN A 87 25.11 -0.48 -5.84
CA ASN A 87 24.79 -0.86 -7.22
C ASN A 87 23.29 -1.13 -7.46
N ASP A 88 22.42 -0.75 -6.51
CA ASP A 88 20.98 -0.85 -6.69
C ASP A 88 20.52 0.00 -7.89
N PRO A 89 19.58 -0.48 -8.73
CA PRO A 89 19.04 0.30 -9.85
C PRO A 89 18.42 1.65 -9.48
N LEU A 90 18.04 1.88 -8.22
CA LEU A 90 17.65 3.21 -7.75
C LEU A 90 18.78 4.22 -8.00
N PHE A 91 20.03 3.82 -7.79
CA PHE A 91 21.23 4.65 -7.92
C PHE A 91 21.84 4.66 -9.33
N VAL A 92 21.10 4.24 -10.36
CA VAL A 92 21.65 4.09 -11.72
C VAL A 92 22.30 5.36 -12.27
N ALA A 93 21.83 6.55 -11.88
CA ALA A 93 22.45 7.84 -12.24
C ALA A 93 23.88 8.02 -11.69
N GLU A 94 24.22 7.34 -10.59
CA GLU A 94 25.52 7.47 -9.93
C GLU A 94 26.62 6.66 -10.65
N PHE A 95 26.24 5.62 -11.40
CA PHE A 95 27.20 4.71 -12.05
C PHE A 95 27.00 4.50 -13.56
N ASN A 96 25.87 4.93 -14.15
CA ASN A 96 25.69 4.93 -15.60
C ASN A 96 26.08 6.31 -16.19
N PRO A 97 27.14 6.40 -17.03
CA PRO A 97 27.57 7.68 -17.60
C PRO A 97 26.50 8.35 -18.47
N ASP A 98 25.64 7.59 -19.14
CA ASP A 98 24.60 8.12 -20.04
C ASP A 98 23.41 8.73 -19.27
N LEU A 99 23.33 8.50 -17.96
CA LEU A 99 22.28 8.99 -17.06
C LEU A 99 22.83 9.91 -15.95
N LYS A 100 24.11 10.29 -16.02
CA LYS A 100 24.78 11.00 -14.92
C LYS A 100 24.28 12.42 -14.68
N LYS A 101 23.74 13.08 -15.71
CA LYS A 101 23.23 14.47 -15.65
C LYS A 101 21.76 14.46 -16.05
N ASN A 102 20.91 15.25 -15.36
CA ASN A 102 19.50 15.49 -15.72
C ASN A 102 18.59 14.24 -15.77
N PHE A 103 18.99 13.12 -15.15
CA PHE A 103 18.12 11.95 -14.97
C PHE A 103 17.59 11.85 -13.53
N GLU A 104 18.45 12.14 -12.55
CA GLU A 104 18.12 12.12 -11.12
C GLU A 104 18.98 13.16 -10.39
N ASN A 105 18.56 13.61 -9.21
CA ASN A 105 19.42 14.30 -8.26
C ASN A 105 19.79 13.36 -7.09
N PRO A 106 20.99 12.75 -7.06
CA PRO A 106 21.36 11.81 -6.02
C PRO A 106 21.32 12.38 -4.59
N THR A 107 21.64 13.67 -4.41
CA THR A 107 21.58 14.34 -3.11
C THR A 107 20.14 14.37 -2.60
N LEU A 108 19.21 14.87 -3.42
CA LEU A 108 17.81 15.01 -3.04
C LEU A 108 17.10 13.66 -2.90
N MET A 109 17.39 12.71 -3.79
CA MET A 109 16.90 11.34 -3.69
C MET A 109 17.35 10.67 -2.39
N ARG A 110 18.64 10.74 -2.03
CA ARG A 110 19.15 10.06 -0.83
C ARG A 110 18.68 10.72 0.47
N GLN A 111 18.63 12.04 0.52
CA GLN A 111 18.30 12.78 1.75
C GLN A 111 16.79 12.91 1.99
N PHE A 112 15.99 12.91 0.94
CA PHE A 112 14.55 13.23 1.04
C PHE A 112 13.64 12.22 0.36
N GLY A 113 14.16 11.24 -0.39
CA GLY A 113 13.31 10.33 -1.17
C GLY A 113 12.60 11.05 -2.32
N LEU A 114 13.23 12.09 -2.87
CA LEU A 114 12.71 12.86 -3.99
C LEU A 114 13.24 12.33 -5.32
N ILE A 115 12.35 12.12 -6.29
CA ILE A 115 12.66 11.64 -7.64
C ILE A 115 12.43 12.76 -8.65
N LEU A 116 13.33 12.86 -9.63
CA LEU A 116 13.22 13.82 -10.71
C LEU A 116 12.13 13.42 -11.73
N GLU A 117 11.19 14.33 -11.97
CA GLU A 117 10.08 14.17 -12.91
C GLU A 117 10.14 15.22 -14.03
N ASN A 118 9.96 14.80 -15.29
CA ASN A 118 9.92 15.69 -16.48
C ASN A 118 8.49 15.79 -17.03
N LEU A 119 7.58 16.30 -16.21
CA LEU A 119 6.13 16.29 -16.48
C LEU A 119 5.73 17.19 -17.65
N ASP A 120 6.50 18.26 -17.88
CA ASP A 120 6.35 19.20 -19.00
C ASP A 120 7.07 18.76 -20.29
N GLY A 121 7.54 17.52 -20.33
CA GLY A 121 8.22 16.93 -21.48
C GLY A 121 9.74 16.97 -21.40
N PHE A 122 10.36 16.44 -22.46
CA PHE A 122 11.79 16.07 -22.48
C PHE A 122 12.67 17.00 -23.32
N ASP A 123 12.14 18.11 -23.83
CA ASP A 123 12.84 19.01 -24.75
C ASP A 123 13.91 19.87 -24.08
N ASP A 124 13.82 20.10 -22.76
CA ASP A 124 14.82 20.80 -21.95
C ASP A 124 14.97 20.17 -20.56
N LEU A 125 15.68 19.03 -20.50
CA LEU A 125 15.87 18.26 -19.26
C LEU A 125 16.66 19.01 -18.19
N GLU A 126 17.43 20.04 -18.57
CA GLU A 126 18.19 20.82 -17.61
C GLU A 126 17.27 21.78 -16.85
N ASN A 127 16.23 22.31 -17.49
CA ASN A 127 15.37 23.34 -16.88
C ASN A 127 13.92 22.93 -16.62
N LYS A 128 13.39 21.92 -17.30
CA LYS A 128 12.02 21.42 -17.16
C LYS A 128 12.00 20.13 -16.35
N PHE A 129 12.09 20.29 -15.03
CA PHE A 129 11.94 19.18 -14.10
C PHE A 129 11.42 19.68 -12.76
N VAL A 130 10.82 18.76 -12.01
CA VAL A 130 10.44 18.93 -10.60
C VAL A 130 10.99 17.76 -9.79
N MET A 131 10.98 17.90 -8.47
CA MET A 131 11.37 16.82 -7.56
C MET A 131 10.15 16.40 -6.74
N ARG A 132 9.69 15.16 -6.91
CA ARG A 132 8.51 14.64 -6.22
C ARG A 132 8.84 13.45 -5.32
N GLY A 133 8.17 13.38 -4.18
CA GLY A 133 8.13 12.17 -3.35
C GLY A 133 7.39 11.05 -4.08
N ILE A 134 7.52 9.81 -3.60
CA ILE A 134 6.86 8.66 -4.23
C ILE A 134 5.53 8.41 -3.51
N PRO A 135 4.36 8.63 -4.14
CA PRO A 135 3.10 8.25 -3.52
C PRO A 135 2.99 6.72 -3.48
N HIS A 136 2.47 6.17 -2.39
CA HIS A 136 2.23 4.72 -2.33
C HIS A 136 1.21 4.28 -3.39
N VAL A 137 1.27 3.02 -3.83
CA VAL A 137 0.26 2.44 -4.75
C VAL A 137 -0.83 1.64 -4.03
N LEU A 138 -0.96 1.80 -2.70
CA LEU A 138 -2.05 1.22 -1.92
C LEU A 138 -3.37 1.95 -2.20
N ALA A 139 -4.48 1.20 -2.12
CA ALA A 139 -5.86 1.72 -2.15
C ALA A 139 -6.31 2.45 -3.44
N LEU A 140 -5.56 2.30 -4.54
CA LEU A 140 -5.84 2.97 -5.82
C LEU A 140 -7.28 2.75 -6.32
N ARG A 141 -7.87 1.58 -6.05
CA ARG A 141 -9.28 1.28 -6.37
C ARG A 141 -10.28 2.33 -5.86
N THR A 142 -9.94 2.99 -4.76
CA THR A 142 -10.83 3.93 -4.06
C THR A 142 -10.29 5.36 -4.07
N SER A 143 -9.06 5.59 -4.51
CA SER A 143 -8.40 6.88 -4.38
C SER A 143 -8.20 7.66 -5.67
N VAL A 144 -8.36 7.03 -6.85
CA VAL A 144 -8.07 7.70 -8.13
C VAL A 144 -9.31 8.21 -8.86
N ASN A 145 -10.51 7.80 -8.48
CA ASN A 145 -11.71 8.08 -9.26
C ASN A 145 -12.09 9.57 -9.23
N SER A 146 -12.14 10.23 -10.39
CA SER A 146 -12.56 11.63 -10.54
C SER A 146 -13.54 11.79 -11.71
N PRO A 147 -14.43 12.81 -11.70
CA PRO A 147 -15.31 13.10 -12.83
C PRO A 147 -14.57 13.43 -14.14
N GLN A 148 -13.31 13.85 -14.08
CA GLN A 148 -12.49 14.14 -15.26
C GLN A 148 -11.64 12.94 -15.74
N GLY A 149 -11.84 11.76 -15.18
CA GLY A 149 -11.01 10.56 -15.40
C GLY A 149 -10.10 10.25 -14.22
N PRO A 150 -9.49 9.06 -14.13
CA PRO A 150 -8.62 8.71 -13.00
C PRO A 150 -7.50 9.73 -12.77
N ARG A 151 -7.17 9.99 -11.51
CA ARG A 151 -6.05 10.85 -11.10
C ARG A 151 -5.04 10.04 -10.32
N THR A 152 -3.94 9.70 -10.97
CA THR A 152 -2.80 8.98 -10.42
C THR A 152 -1.63 9.94 -10.13
N GLY A 153 -0.61 9.47 -9.41
CA GLY A 153 0.52 10.33 -9.04
C GLY A 153 0.08 11.44 -8.08
N TRP A 154 0.77 12.58 -8.14
CA TRP A 154 0.51 13.73 -7.25
C TRP A 154 -0.43 14.79 -7.81
N SER A 155 -0.75 14.77 -9.11
CA SER A 155 -1.64 15.77 -9.71
C SER A 155 -2.59 15.19 -10.77
N GLY A 156 -2.51 13.89 -11.08
CA GLY A 156 -3.16 13.30 -12.25
C GLY A 156 -2.38 13.46 -13.56
N ASP A 157 -1.13 13.93 -13.48
CA ASP A 157 -0.17 13.94 -14.59
C ASP A 157 0.60 12.59 -14.71
N GLY A 158 1.63 12.56 -15.55
CA GLY A 158 2.47 11.37 -15.76
C GLY A 158 1.78 10.23 -16.52
N ALA A 159 0.49 10.37 -16.83
CA ALA A 159 -0.30 9.42 -17.62
C ALA A 159 -0.51 9.95 -19.05
N PRO A 160 0.39 9.65 -20.01
CA PRO A 160 0.24 10.06 -21.40
C PRO A 160 -1.09 9.58 -21.99
N GLY A 161 -1.82 10.48 -22.64
CA GLY A 161 -3.08 10.14 -23.32
C GLY A 161 -4.30 10.30 -22.43
N ASP A 162 -4.87 9.17 -21.96
CA ASP A 162 -6.22 9.12 -21.38
C ASP A 162 -6.30 9.27 -19.85
N GLY A 163 -5.17 9.50 -19.17
CA GLY A 163 -5.12 9.64 -17.71
C GLY A 163 -5.31 8.33 -16.93
N SER A 164 -5.46 7.19 -17.60
CA SER A 164 -5.70 5.90 -16.93
C SER A 164 -4.47 5.39 -16.18
N LEU A 165 -4.68 4.43 -15.27
CA LEU A 165 -3.58 3.74 -14.58
C LEU A 165 -2.67 2.99 -15.57
N ARG A 166 -3.23 2.48 -16.68
CA ARG A 166 -2.47 1.89 -17.80
C ARG A 166 -1.54 2.92 -18.44
N SER A 167 -2.07 4.10 -18.73
CA SER A 167 -1.29 5.20 -19.30
C SER A 167 -0.21 5.68 -18.33
N PHE A 168 -0.51 5.76 -17.03
CA PHE A 168 0.48 6.09 -16.00
C PHE A 168 1.66 5.11 -15.98
N ALA A 169 1.39 3.80 -16.07
CA ALA A 169 2.46 2.80 -16.17
C ALA A 169 3.35 3.00 -17.42
N THR A 170 2.73 3.40 -18.55
CA THR A 170 3.48 3.74 -19.77
C THR A 170 4.37 4.97 -19.58
N GLY A 171 3.83 6.03 -18.97
CA GLY A 171 4.60 7.25 -18.66
C GLY A 171 5.77 6.97 -17.72
N ALA A 172 5.56 6.17 -16.68
CA ALA A 172 6.62 5.77 -15.75
C ALA A 172 7.76 5.00 -16.46
N VAL A 173 7.45 4.12 -17.42
CA VAL A 173 8.47 3.44 -18.22
C VAL A 173 9.27 4.44 -19.06
N ILE A 174 8.60 5.36 -19.74
CA ILE A 174 9.26 6.39 -20.57
C ILE A 174 10.16 7.28 -19.71
N GLN A 175 9.68 7.72 -18.54
CA GLN A 175 10.39 8.62 -17.63
C GLN A 175 11.61 7.94 -17.01
N HIS A 176 11.44 6.76 -16.41
CA HIS A 176 12.41 6.21 -15.46
C HIS A 176 13.20 4.99 -15.93
N PHE A 177 12.80 4.30 -17.01
CA PHE A 177 13.46 3.04 -17.41
C PHE A 177 14.52 3.26 -18.48
N THR A 178 14.66 4.48 -18.98
CA THR A 178 15.52 4.82 -20.10
C THR A 178 17.01 4.55 -19.84
N ARG A 179 17.72 3.98 -20.83
CA ARG A 179 19.17 3.77 -20.80
C ARG A 179 19.98 5.02 -21.08
N THR A 180 19.46 5.92 -21.91
CA THR A 180 20.03 7.24 -22.20
C THR A 180 18.97 8.34 -22.07
N LEU A 181 19.35 9.61 -22.03
CA LEU A 181 18.38 10.71 -21.93
C LEU A 181 17.52 10.93 -23.19
N ASN A 182 17.83 10.24 -24.31
CA ASN A 182 17.06 10.36 -25.55
C ASN A 182 15.65 9.74 -25.43
N ARG A 183 15.47 8.78 -24.51
CA ARG A 183 14.19 8.13 -24.20
C ARG A 183 13.46 7.56 -25.43
N ILE A 184 14.20 6.87 -26.29
CA ILE A 184 13.68 6.31 -27.54
C ILE A 184 13.11 4.90 -27.30
N PRO A 185 11.81 4.66 -27.51
CA PRO A 185 11.22 3.32 -27.46
C PRO A 185 11.90 2.37 -28.47
N GLY A 186 12.18 1.14 -28.04
CA GLY A 186 12.91 0.12 -28.80
C GLY A 186 14.43 0.25 -28.72
N VAL A 187 14.97 1.35 -28.21
CA VAL A 187 16.41 1.58 -28.05
C VAL A 187 16.78 1.67 -26.57
N ASP A 188 16.15 2.60 -25.87
CA ASP A 188 16.43 2.89 -24.46
C ASP A 188 15.57 2.06 -23.50
N PHE A 189 14.38 1.65 -23.93
CA PHE A 189 13.42 0.81 -23.23
C PHE A 189 12.41 0.23 -24.22
N ARG A 190 11.63 -0.78 -23.82
CA ARG A 190 10.45 -1.30 -24.54
C ARG A 190 9.19 -0.76 -23.87
N LEU A 191 8.19 -0.36 -24.64
CA LEU A 191 6.88 -0.04 -24.06
C LEU A 191 6.20 -1.32 -23.54
N PRO A 192 5.43 -1.26 -22.43
CA PRO A 192 4.57 -2.36 -22.01
C PRO A 192 3.58 -2.78 -23.12
N THR A 193 3.23 -4.06 -23.20
CA THR A 193 2.09 -4.50 -24.05
C THR A 193 0.76 -4.26 -23.33
N ASP A 194 -0.34 -4.33 -24.09
CA ASP A 194 -1.68 -4.21 -23.53
C ASP A 194 -1.96 -5.24 -22.43
N GLU A 195 -1.51 -6.48 -22.59
CA GLU A 195 -1.68 -7.53 -21.58
C GLU A 195 -0.85 -7.29 -20.32
N GLU A 196 0.34 -6.69 -20.46
CA GLU A 196 1.16 -6.29 -19.32
C GLU A 196 0.52 -5.13 -18.57
N LEU A 197 -0.08 -4.17 -19.29
CA LEU A 197 -0.81 -3.05 -18.70
C LEU A 197 -2.06 -3.52 -17.96
N ASP A 198 -2.84 -4.45 -18.52
CA ASP A 198 -3.99 -5.08 -17.83
C ASP A 198 -3.56 -5.79 -16.54
N ALA A 199 -2.44 -6.51 -16.60
CA ALA A 199 -1.91 -7.21 -15.45
C ALA A 199 -1.43 -6.24 -14.36
N LEU A 200 -0.68 -5.20 -14.73
CA LEU A 200 -0.21 -4.15 -13.81
C LEU A 200 -1.37 -3.43 -13.13
N GLU A 201 -2.37 -3.01 -13.91
CA GLU A 201 -3.57 -2.37 -13.38
C GLU A 201 -4.32 -3.29 -12.40
N ALA A 202 -4.53 -4.56 -12.77
CA ALA A 202 -5.18 -5.53 -11.90
C ALA A 202 -4.41 -5.72 -10.58
N PHE A 203 -3.08 -5.80 -10.63
CA PHE A 203 -2.25 -5.90 -9.44
C PHE A 203 -2.36 -4.65 -8.58
N GLN A 204 -2.13 -3.47 -9.14
CA GLN A 204 -2.16 -2.20 -8.41
C GLN A 204 -3.54 -1.93 -7.77
N LEU A 205 -4.64 -2.21 -8.47
CA LEU A 205 -6.00 -2.08 -7.93
C LEU A 205 -6.36 -3.18 -6.91
N SER A 206 -5.52 -4.20 -6.73
CA SER A 206 -5.69 -5.23 -5.69
C SER A 206 -4.98 -4.88 -4.38
N LEU A 207 -4.13 -3.85 -4.38
CA LEU A 207 -3.34 -3.45 -3.22
C LEU A 207 -4.15 -2.54 -2.28
N GLY A 208 -3.86 -2.65 -0.99
CA GLY A 208 -4.50 -1.85 0.04
C GLY A 208 -5.96 -2.24 0.31
N ARG A 209 -6.64 -1.37 1.05
CA ARG A 209 -8.08 -1.42 1.24
C ARG A 209 -8.84 -1.39 -0.09
N GLN A 210 -9.95 -2.13 -0.11
CA GLN A 210 -10.83 -2.22 -1.30
C GLN A 210 -12.09 -1.35 -1.18
N GLN A 211 -12.27 -0.69 -0.02
CA GLN A 211 -13.36 0.22 0.31
C GLN A 211 -12.81 1.31 1.24
N ASP A 212 -13.43 2.49 1.24
CA ASP A 212 -13.16 3.51 2.26
C ASP A 212 -13.72 3.06 3.62
N LEU A 213 -13.18 3.65 4.70
CA LEU A 213 -13.76 3.51 6.02
C LEU A 213 -15.18 4.11 6.04
N THR A 214 -15.95 3.76 7.06
CA THR A 214 -17.16 4.49 7.43
C THR A 214 -16.90 5.17 8.76
N LEU A 215 -16.64 6.48 8.74
CA LEU A 215 -16.45 7.28 9.94
C LEU A 215 -17.80 7.76 10.50
N PRO A 216 -17.95 7.92 11.83
CA PRO A 216 -16.93 7.70 12.86
C PRO A 216 -16.75 6.21 13.24
N LEU A 217 -15.52 5.82 13.54
CA LEU A 217 -15.18 4.56 14.17
C LEU A 217 -15.33 4.61 15.71
N PRO A 218 -15.70 3.49 16.36
CA PRO A 218 -15.77 3.40 17.81
C PRO A 218 -14.38 3.22 18.44
N LEU A 219 -13.49 4.19 18.23
CA LEU A 219 -12.10 4.18 18.68
C LEU A 219 -11.98 4.03 20.20
N LYS A 220 -10.83 3.61 20.71
CA LYS A 220 -10.46 3.71 22.13
C LYS A 220 -9.46 4.85 22.33
N GLY A 221 -9.32 5.32 23.57
CA GLY A 221 -8.42 6.43 23.93
C GLY A 221 -9.05 7.80 23.72
N THR A 222 -8.87 8.70 24.69
CA THR A 222 -9.49 10.05 24.67
C THR A 222 -8.94 10.92 23.54
N VAL A 223 -7.62 10.85 23.28
CA VAL A 223 -6.95 11.69 22.28
C VAL A 223 -7.34 11.33 20.84
N PRO A 224 -7.28 10.05 20.39
CA PRO A 224 -7.77 9.67 19.06
C PRO A 224 -9.27 9.91 18.87
N LYS A 225 -10.11 9.70 19.90
CA LYS A 225 -11.54 10.05 19.86
C LYS A 225 -11.75 11.55 19.59
N ARG A 226 -10.99 12.42 20.26
CA ARG A 226 -11.03 13.87 20.02
C ARG A 226 -10.53 14.22 18.61
N GLY A 227 -9.47 13.58 18.15
CA GLY A 227 -8.94 13.77 16.79
C GLY A 227 -9.96 13.48 15.71
N GLN A 228 -10.65 12.33 15.81
CA GLN A 228 -11.72 11.97 14.89
C GLN A 228 -12.86 13.00 14.90
N ALA A 229 -13.25 13.47 16.08
CA ALA A 229 -14.30 14.49 16.19
C ALA A 229 -13.90 15.79 15.48
N ILE A 230 -12.66 16.24 15.63
CA ILE A 230 -12.14 17.45 14.94
C ILE A 230 -12.05 17.21 13.44
N PHE A 231 -11.53 16.05 13.01
CA PHE A 231 -11.40 15.69 11.59
C PHE A 231 -12.73 15.75 10.84
N LEU A 232 -13.81 15.32 11.48
CA LEU A 232 -15.18 15.30 10.93
C LEU A 232 -15.93 16.63 11.10
N ASP A 233 -15.38 17.58 11.86
CA ASP A 233 -16.01 18.86 12.14
C ASP A 233 -15.70 19.87 11.01
N ASN A 234 -16.70 20.17 10.19
CA ASN A 234 -16.61 21.13 9.10
C ASN A 234 -16.53 22.60 9.56
N GLY A 235 -16.71 22.88 10.85
CA GLY A 235 -16.52 24.21 11.45
C GLY A 235 -15.15 24.39 12.12
N LEU A 236 -14.40 23.30 12.35
CA LEU A 236 -13.09 23.33 13.00
C LEU A 236 -11.99 22.72 12.12
N GLY A 237 -11.93 21.39 12.03
CA GLY A 237 -10.86 20.71 11.30
C GLY A 237 -11.02 20.75 9.79
N LYS A 238 -12.25 20.72 9.27
CA LYS A 238 -12.57 20.78 7.82
C LYS A 238 -11.95 19.66 6.96
N CYS A 239 -11.21 18.72 7.55
CA CYS A 239 -10.46 17.68 6.86
C CYS A 239 -11.37 16.82 5.98
N ASN A 240 -12.53 16.42 6.53
CA ASN A 240 -13.48 15.54 5.85
C ASN A 240 -14.20 16.18 4.64
N LEU A 241 -14.01 17.48 4.37
CA LEU A 241 -14.46 18.10 3.13
C LEU A 241 -13.62 17.68 1.93
N CYS A 242 -12.33 17.43 2.11
CA CYS A 242 -11.42 16.98 1.06
C CYS A 242 -11.12 15.48 1.18
N HIS A 243 -11.07 14.96 2.41
CA HIS A 243 -10.73 13.58 2.74
C HIS A 243 -11.93 12.84 3.34
N VAL A 244 -13.02 12.69 2.58
CA VAL A 244 -14.22 11.99 3.05
C VAL A 244 -13.85 10.59 3.54
N ASN A 245 -14.22 10.27 4.79
CA ASN A 245 -13.87 9.02 5.47
C ASN A 245 -12.35 8.74 5.56
N ALA A 246 -11.53 9.79 5.61
CA ALA A 246 -10.08 9.69 5.49
C ALA A 246 -9.60 9.07 4.15
N GLY A 247 -10.49 8.99 3.16
CA GLY A 247 -10.16 8.59 1.80
C GLY A 247 -9.64 9.77 0.97
N ALA A 248 -9.65 9.58 -0.34
CA ALA A 248 -9.18 10.55 -1.33
C ALA A 248 -10.33 11.16 -2.15
N THR A 249 -11.55 11.14 -1.59
CA THR A 249 -12.74 11.74 -2.20
C THR A 249 -13.08 13.05 -1.51
N ALA A 250 -13.28 14.10 -2.29
CA ALA A 250 -13.72 15.41 -1.81
C ALA A 250 -15.24 15.58 -1.95
N ASN A 251 -15.83 16.22 -0.95
CA ASN A 251 -17.21 16.69 -0.91
C ASN A 251 -17.23 18.18 -0.57
N PHE A 252 -16.99 19.01 -1.59
CA PHE A 252 -16.83 20.45 -1.46
C PHE A 252 -17.52 21.16 -2.63
N GLY A 253 -18.08 22.36 -2.39
CA GLY A 253 -18.77 23.11 -3.43
C GLY A 253 -20.18 22.61 -3.80
N GLY A 254 -20.83 21.83 -2.93
CA GLY A 254 -22.22 21.40 -3.08
C GLY A 254 -22.43 19.93 -3.48
N GLY A 255 -21.36 19.12 -3.52
CA GLY A 255 -21.49 17.68 -3.72
C GLY A 255 -20.15 16.93 -3.74
N ASN A 256 -20.26 15.61 -3.89
CA ASN A 256 -19.11 14.74 -4.10
C ASN A 256 -18.49 15.01 -5.48
N ILE A 257 -17.20 15.35 -5.50
CA ILE A 257 -16.42 15.65 -6.71
C ILE A 257 -15.32 14.62 -6.97
N GLY A 258 -15.38 13.46 -6.31
CA GLY A 258 -14.38 12.40 -6.40
C GLY A 258 -13.01 12.83 -5.90
N ASN A 259 -11.97 12.19 -6.41
CA ASN A 259 -10.61 12.67 -6.27
C ASN A 259 -10.45 13.96 -7.07
N ALA A 260 -10.03 15.02 -6.39
CA ALA A 260 -9.91 16.35 -6.97
C ALA A 260 -8.53 16.91 -6.66
N ASN A 261 -8.09 17.85 -7.49
CA ASN A 261 -6.87 18.59 -7.21
C ASN A 261 -7.16 19.87 -6.44
N PHE A 262 -6.24 20.23 -5.57
CA PHE A 262 -6.29 21.43 -4.76
C PHE A 262 -4.91 22.08 -4.73
N ASN A 263 -4.88 23.42 -4.77
CA ASN A 263 -3.68 24.16 -4.43
C ASN A 263 -3.75 24.50 -2.94
N THR A 264 -3.09 23.68 -2.13
CA THR A 264 -3.03 23.84 -0.67
C THR A 264 -1.89 24.75 -0.23
N GLY A 265 -1.05 25.24 -1.16
CA GLY A 265 0.05 26.15 -0.85
C GLY A 265 1.30 25.47 -0.27
N VAL A 266 1.46 24.15 -0.45
CA VAL A 266 2.68 23.43 -0.03
C VAL A 266 3.93 24.04 -0.63
N GLU A 267 3.89 24.41 -1.91
CA GLU A 267 5.01 25.08 -2.61
C GLU A 267 5.33 26.47 -2.06
N ASN A 268 4.44 27.07 -1.27
CA ASN A 268 4.68 28.35 -0.60
C ASN A 268 5.29 28.19 0.80
N LEU A 269 5.58 26.96 1.24
CA LEU A 269 6.31 26.73 2.48
C LEU A 269 7.68 27.40 2.41
N PRO A 270 8.04 28.25 3.38
CA PRO A 270 9.38 28.79 3.46
C PRO A 270 10.36 27.69 3.88
N ASP A 271 11.64 27.87 3.52
CA ASP A 271 12.76 27.07 4.00
C ASP A 271 12.55 25.54 3.88
N GLN A 272 12.00 25.08 2.75
CA GLN A 272 11.79 23.66 2.52
C GLN A 272 13.13 22.91 2.62
N PRO A 273 13.21 21.77 3.35
CA PRO A 273 14.48 21.10 3.60
C PRO A 273 15.31 20.78 2.34
N ALA A 274 14.65 20.46 1.23
CA ALA A 274 15.30 20.21 -0.05
C ALA A 274 16.01 21.46 -0.60
N ASP A 275 15.38 22.64 -0.51
CA ASP A 275 15.94 23.91 -0.99
C ASP A 275 17.16 24.36 -0.17
N LEU A 276 17.19 24.02 1.12
CA LEU A 276 18.28 24.36 2.03
C LEU A 276 19.59 23.59 1.71
N THR A 277 19.55 22.57 0.87
CA THR A 277 20.77 21.83 0.46
C THR A 277 21.63 22.60 -0.54
N GLY A 278 21.06 23.60 -1.22
CA GLY A 278 21.70 24.30 -2.33
C GLY A 278 21.67 23.54 -3.67
N GLU A 279 21.08 22.34 -3.70
CA GLU A 279 20.77 21.64 -4.93
C GLU A 279 19.66 22.37 -5.70
N ARG A 280 19.64 22.22 -7.02
CA ARG A 280 18.56 22.78 -7.83
C ARG A 280 17.27 22.00 -7.59
N ASN A 281 16.27 22.67 -7.04
CA ASN A 281 14.92 22.17 -6.82
C ASN A 281 13.89 23.20 -7.34
N PRO A 282 13.46 23.11 -8.61
CA PRO A 282 12.47 24.03 -9.15
C PRO A 282 11.10 23.83 -8.47
N PRO A 283 10.33 24.89 -8.22
CA PRO A 283 8.96 24.77 -7.72
C PRO A 283 8.09 23.93 -8.66
N ASP A 284 7.20 23.14 -8.08
CA ASP A 284 6.28 22.26 -8.81
C ASP A 284 4.96 22.98 -9.09
N ASP A 285 4.64 23.19 -10.36
CA ASP A 285 3.43 23.89 -10.78
C ASP A 285 2.23 22.97 -11.01
N GLY A 286 2.32 21.67 -10.68
CA GLY A 286 1.18 20.76 -10.62
C GLY A 286 0.72 20.23 -11.99
N LEU A 287 -0.60 20.24 -12.24
CA LEU A 287 -1.17 19.62 -13.44
C LEU A 287 -1.18 20.55 -14.66
N GLY A 288 -0.60 20.09 -15.77
CA GLY A 288 -0.64 20.76 -17.08
C GLY A 288 0.65 21.51 -17.41
N THR A 289 0.71 22.13 -18.60
CA THR A 289 1.89 22.91 -19.05
C THR A 289 1.43 24.22 -19.72
N PRO A 290 1.59 25.40 -19.08
CA PRO A 290 2.02 25.57 -17.69
C PRO A 290 1.03 24.94 -16.70
N GLY A 291 1.51 24.53 -15.53
CA GLY A 291 0.70 23.90 -14.50
C GLY A 291 -0.26 24.87 -13.80
N ASP A 292 -1.35 24.34 -13.25
CA ASP A 292 -2.39 25.11 -12.57
C ASP A 292 -2.18 25.27 -11.04
N GLY A 293 -1.07 24.74 -10.53
CA GLY A 293 -0.65 24.73 -9.14
C GLY A 293 -1.41 23.73 -8.26
N THR A 294 -2.19 22.82 -8.83
CA THR A 294 -3.06 21.92 -8.07
C THR A 294 -2.55 20.47 -8.05
N PHE A 295 -2.72 19.82 -6.90
CA PHE A 295 -2.29 18.44 -6.63
C PHE A 295 -3.46 17.60 -6.12
N ASN A 296 -3.50 16.33 -6.46
CA ASN A 296 -4.58 15.43 -6.08
C ASN A 296 -4.59 15.15 -4.58
N THR A 297 -5.79 14.92 -4.04
CA THR A 297 -5.94 14.56 -2.63
C THR A 297 -5.49 13.10 -2.37
N PRO A 298 -4.46 12.83 -1.55
CA PRO A 298 -4.07 11.47 -1.20
C PRO A 298 -5.00 10.84 -0.16
N PRO A 299 -5.12 9.50 -0.09
CA PRO A 299 -5.82 8.83 1.02
C PRO A 299 -5.01 8.99 2.32
N LEU A 300 -5.70 9.05 3.45
CA LEU A 300 -5.08 9.28 4.77
C LEU A 300 -5.07 8.04 5.68
N VAL A 301 -5.77 6.97 5.30
CA VAL A 301 -5.80 5.74 6.10
C VAL A 301 -4.40 5.13 6.21
N GLU A 302 -3.61 5.17 5.14
CA GLU A 302 -2.25 4.62 5.05
C GLU A 302 -1.14 5.66 5.27
N ALA A 303 -1.49 6.89 5.71
CA ALA A 303 -0.55 8.01 5.68
C ALA A 303 0.53 7.96 6.76
N ALA A 304 0.23 7.44 7.96
CA ALA A 304 1.12 7.62 9.11
C ALA A 304 2.43 6.80 9.07
N ASP A 305 2.55 5.85 8.14
CA ASP A 305 3.76 5.06 7.86
C ASP A 305 4.24 5.17 6.39
N SER A 306 3.76 6.18 5.66
CA SER A 306 4.20 6.51 4.30
C SER A 306 4.80 7.91 4.19
N GLY A 307 5.19 8.50 5.32
CA GLY A 307 5.95 9.75 5.36
C GLY A 307 7.27 9.64 4.59
N ARG A 308 7.86 10.74 4.13
CA ARG A 308 7.51 12.14 4.38
C ARG A 308 6.24 12.59 3.62
N PHE A 309 5.74 13.78 3.93
CA PHE A 309 4.43 14.25 3.53
C PHE A 309 4.48 15.32 2.44
N PHE A 310 3.35 15.40 1.72
CA PHE A 310 3.13 16.18 0.51
C PHE A 310 3.90 15.69 -0.71
N HIS A 311 3.61 16.28 -1.88
CA HIS A 311 4.17 15.85 -3.14
C HIS A 311 5.68 16.03 -3.24
N ASN A 312 6.28 16.82 -2.35
CA ASN A 312 7.69 17.18 -2.34
C ASN A 312 8.43 16.77 -1.05
N ASN A 313 7.82 15.91 -0.21
CA ASN A 313 8.43 15.42 1.03
C ASN A 313 8.91 16.52 2.00
N ALA A 314 8.32 17.72 1.95
CA ALA A 314 8.75 18.88 2.72
C ALA A 314 8.59 18.69 4.24
N ILE A 315 7.60 17.89 4.69
CA ILE A 315 7.32 17.68 6.10
C ILE A 315 7.55 16.22 6.51
N GLU A 316 8.30 15.99 7.57
CA GLU A 316 8.71 14.64 7.97
C GLU A 316 7.65 13.88 8.79
N THR A 317 6.86 14.58 9.59
CA THR A 317 5.97 13.94 10.59
C THR A 317 4.50 14.20 10.27
N ILE A 318 3.64 13.25 10.65
CA ILE A 318 2.19 13.40 10.44
C ILE A 318 1.63 14.56 11.27
N GLU A 319 2.20 14.83 12.46
CA GLU A 319 1.89 16.00 13.27
C GLU A 319 2.22 17.29 12.54
N GLY A 320 3.41 17.37 11.92
CA GLY A 320 3.79 18.53 11.11
C GLY A 320 2.87 18.69 9.89
N ALA A 321 2.49 17.59 9.24
CA ALA A 321 1.60 17.62 8.08
C ALA A 321 0.18 18.09 8.46
N VAL A 322 -0.29 17.74 9.66
CA VAL A 322 -1.54 18.30 10.21
C VAL A 322 -1.36 19.79 10.55
N ALA A 323 -0.25 20.16 11.20
CA ALA A 323 0.04 21.54 11.59
C ALA A 323 0.14 22.48 10.39
N PHE A 324 0.57 22.00 9.23
CA PHE A 324 0.60 22.76 7.99
C PHE A 324 -0.74 23.43 7.66
N TYR A 325 -1.86 22.73 7.89
CA TYR A 325 -3.19 23.23 7.57
C TYR A 325 -3.65 24.38 8.49
N ASP A 326 -3.04 24.55 9.66
CA ASP A 326 -3.24 25.74 10.53
C ASP A 326 -2.39 26.95 10.06
N GLY A 327 -1.32 26.69 9.31
CA GLY A 327 -0.32 27.68 8.94
C GLY A 327 -0.75 28.69 7.87
N GLU A 328 0.02 29.77 7.77
CA GLU A 328 -0.20 30.84 6.78
C GLU A 328 -0.12 30.34 5.33
N ALA A 329 0.80 29.42 5.02
CA ALA A 329 0.97 28.88 3.68
C ALA A 329 -0.34 28.24 3.17
N PHE A 330 -1.03 27.47 4.01
CA PHE A 330 -2.33 26.91 3.69
C PHE A 330 -3.44 27.97 3.70
N ASN A 331 -3.58 28.74 4.78
CA ASN A 331 -4.70 29.69 4.92
C ASN A 331 -4.68 30.79 3.84
N ASN A 332 -3.50 31.15 3.32
CA ASN A 332 -3.34 32.06 2.19
C ASN A 332 -3.31 31.37 0.82
N SER A 333 -3.45 30.04 0.75
CA SER A 333 -3.56 29.31 -0.53
C SER A 333 -4.93 29.51 -1.19
N PRO A 334 -5.09 29.20 -2.49
CA PRO A 334 -6.41 29.14 -3.12
C PRO A 334 -7.41 28.25 -2.37
N SER A 335 -6.99 27.07 -1.92
CA SER A 335 -7.87 26.14 -1.18
C SER A 335 -8.21 26.64 0.22
N GLY A 336 -7.25 27.21 0.96
CA GLY A 336 -7.51 27.79 2.28
C GLY A 336 -8.51 28.95 2.20
N ARG A 337 -8.34 29.85 1.22
CA ARG A 337 -9.30 30.93 0.97
C ARG A 337 -10.68 30.43 0.55
N ALA A 338 -10.75 29.35 -0.23
CA ALA A 338 -12.01 28.74 -0.63
C ALA A 338 -12.75 28.15 0.59
N LEU A 339 -12.03 27.46 1.49
CA LEU A 339 -12.60 26.97 2.75
C LEU A 339 -13.10 28.12 3.62
N ALA A 340 -12.30 29.18 3.79
CA ALA A 340 -12.73 30.36 4.54
C ALA A 340 -13.96 31.01 3.91
N ALA A 341 -14.00 31.15 2.59
CA ALA A 341 -15.16 31.71 1.90
C ALA A 341 -16.43 30.85 2.07
N ALA A 342 -16.30 29.53 2.14
CA ALA A 342 -17.41 28.60 2.37
C ALA A 342 -17.87 28.55 3.84
N ASP A 343 -17.00 28.92 4.78
CA ASP A 343 -17.32 28.97 6.20
C ASP A 343 -18.32 30.10 6.53
N PRO A 344 -19.36 29.85 7.37
CA PRO A 344 -20.31 30.89 7.78
C PRO A 344 -19.66 32.08 8.48
N ASN A 345 -18.56 31.87 9.22
CA ASN A 345 -17.83 32.88 9.96
C ASN A 345 -16.64 33.45 9.19
N LYS A 346 -16.41 33.01 7.94
CA LYS A 346 -15.30 33.44 7.09
C LYS A 346 -13.91 33.12 7.64
N VAL A 347 -13.80 32.04 8.41
CA VAL A 347 -12.54 31.59 9.02
C VAL A 347 -11.96 30.38 8.28
N GLY A 348 -10.63 30.31 8.22
CA GLY A 348 -9.89 29.17 7.66
C GLY A 348 -9.88 27.97 8.60
N ILE A 349 -8.79 27.20 8.58
CA ILE A 349 -8.51 26.20 9.60
C ILE A 349 -7.66 26.89 10.67
N GLU A 350 -8.12 26.85 11.92
CA GLU A 350 -7.45 27.40 13.09
C GLU A 350 -7.44 26.32 14.19
N LEU A 351 -6.28 25.69 14.41
CA LEU A 351 -6.08 24.56 15.31
C LEU A 351 -5.01 24.88 16.35
N ASP A 352 -5.32 24.64 17.63
CA ASP A 352 -4.28 24.68 18.65
C ASP A 352 -3.39 23.42 18.63
N GLY A 353 -2.24 23.49 19.28
CA GLY A 353 -1.28 22.37 19.31
C GLY A 353 -1.85 21.06 19.86
N THR A 354 -2.82 21.11 20.78
CA THR A 354 -3.46 19.88 21.30
C THR A 354 -4.45 19.28 20.32
N GLN A 355 -5.11 20.12 19.50
CA GLN A 355 -5.99 19.68 18.43
C GLN A 355 -5.20 19.04 17.29
N ILE A 356 -4.05 19.62 16.92
CA ILE A 356 -3.11 19.05 15.93
C ILE A 356 -2.68 17.65 16.37
N VAL A 357 -2.20 17.51 17.62
CA VAL A 357 -1.80 16.20 18.19
C VAL A 357 -2.97 15.22 18.21
N ALA A 358 -4.19 15.68 18.52
CA ALA A 358 -5.36 14.81 18.53
C ALA A 358 -5.68 14.25 17.13
N ILE A 359 -5.69 15.10 16.09
CA ILE A 359 -5.92 14.67 14.70
C ILE A 359 -4.81 13.69 14.26
N ALA A 360 -3.54 14.02 14.52
CA ALA A 360 -2.43 13.13 14.21
C ALA A 360 -2.56 11.77 14.91
N ALA A 361 -2.99 11.75 16.18
CA ALA A 361 -3.25 10.51 16.91
C ALA A 361 -4.40 9.70 16.29
N PHE A 362 -5.45 10.35 15.78
CA PHE A 362 -6.51 9.69 15.02
C PHE A 362 -5.96 9.03 13.75
N LEU A 363 -5.17 9.76 12.95
CA LEU A 363 -4.57 9.24 11.71
C LEU A 363 -3.63 8.06 11.99
N ARG A 364 -2.82 8.12 13.04
CA ARG A 364 -1.97 7.01 13.49
C ARG A 364 -2.80 5.77 13.88
N VAL A 365 -3.91 5.94 14.59
CA VAL A 365 -4.75 4.81 15.00
C VAL A 365 -5.45 4.15 13.82
N ILE A 366 -5.98 4.90 12.85
CA ILE A 366 -6.62 4.29 11.66
C ILE A 366 -5.60 3.58 10.77
N ASN A 367 -4.37 4.11 10.65
CA ASN A 367 -3.28 3.45 9.94
C ASN A 367 -2.86 2.14 10.63
N ALA A 368 -2.66 2.16 11.95
CA ALA A 368 -2.38 0.93 12.70
C ALA A 368 -3.52 -0.10 12.58
N LEU A 369 -4.79 0.33 12.58
CA LEU A 369 -5.94 -0.55 12.38
C LEU A 369 -5.92 -1.21 10.99
N GLU A 370 -5.55 -0.46 9.96
CA GLU A 370 -5.45 -0.97 8.59
C GLU A 370 -4.28 -1.94 8.44
N ASN A 371 -3.10 -1.61 8.95
CA ASN A 371 -1.95 -2.50 8.92
C ASN A 371 -2.21 -3.81 9.69
N ILE A 372 -2.96 -3.76 10.81
CA ILE A 372 -3.40 -4.96 11.53
C ILE A 372 -4.35 -5.81 10.65
N ARG A 373 -5.31 -5.19 9.97
CA ARG A 373 -6.24 -5.87 9.05
C ARG A 373 -5.47 -6.57 7.94
N GLU A 374 -4.55 -5.86 7.29
CA GLU A 374 -3.70 -6.41 6.22
C GLU A 374 -2.82 -7.56 6.72
N THR A 375 -2.18 -7.37 7.88
CA THR A 375 -1.34 -8.39 8.49
C THR A 375 -2.12 -9.67 8.78
N ILE A 376 -3.34 -9.57 9.34
CA ILE A 376 -4.18 -10.74 9.59
C ILE A 376 -4.49 -11.46 8.26
N ALA A 377 -4.90 -10.73 7.22
CA ALA A 377 -5.20 -11.33 5.92
C ALA A 377 -3.98 -12.05 5.31
N GLN A 378 -2.78 -11.46 5.42
CA GLN A 378 -1.53 -12.08 4.96
C GLN A 378 -1.18 -13.34 5.77
N LEU A 379 -1.33 -13.29 7.10
CA LEU A 379 -1.10 -14.44 7.97
C LEU A 379 -2.08 -15.57 7.66
N GLU A 380 -3.37 -15.28 7.45
CA GLU A 380 -4.38 -16.26 7.04
C GLU A 380 -4.06 -16.87 5.68
N ALA A 381 -3.74 -16.05 4.67
CA ALA A 381 -3.31 -16.55 3.36
C ALA A 381 -2.08 -17.45 3.46
N SER A 382 -1.10 -17.10 4.33
CA SER A 382 0.11 -17.92 4.53
C SER A 382 -0.18 -19.32 5.09
N LEU A 383 -1.31 -19.51 5.76
CA LEU A 383 -1.73 -20.83 6.27
C LEU A 383 -2.11 -21.79 5.14
N GLU A 384 -2.59 -21.24 4.02
CA GLU A 384 -3.03 -21.99 2.83
C GLU A 384 -1.91 -22.15 1.79
N LYS A 385 -0.88 -21.31 1.85
CA LYS A 385 0.28 -21.37 0.95
C LYS A 385 1.43 -22.23 1.48
N ARG A 386 2.38 -22.58 0.61
CA ARG A 386 3.59 -23.36 0.93
C ARG A 386 4.84 -22.72 0.32
N GLY A 387 6.02 -23.14 0.77
CA GLY A 387 7.30 -22.72 0.19
C GLY A 387 7.49 -21.21 0.17
N ALA A 388 7.94 -20.69 -0.97
CA ALA A 388 8.26 -19.28 -1.19
C ALA A 388 7.05 -18.36 -1.00
N GLU A 389 5.86 -18.71 -1.51
CA GLU A 389 4.65 -17.89 -1.37
C GLU A 389 4.27 -17.66 0.10
N ALA A 390 4.31 -18.71 0.90
CA ALA A 390 4.01 -18.58 2.33
C ALA A 390 5.09 -17.77 3.07
N LYS A 391 6.35 -17.91 2.67
CA LYS A 391 7.46 -17.15 3.25
C LYS A 391 7.31 -15.66 2.94
N GLU A 392 6.99 -15.31 1.71
CA GLU A 392 6.77 -13.92 1.30
C GLU A 392 5.63 -13.26 2.08
N LEU A 393 4.50 -13.94 2.25
CA LEU A 393 3.37 -13.46 3.06
C LEU A 393 3.76 -13.25 4.53
N LEU A 394 4.59 -14.12 5.09
CA LEU A 394 5.09 -13.99 6.47
C LEU A 394 6.11 -12.85 6.60
N ASP A 395 6.99 -12.67 5.61
CA ASP A 395 7.96 -11.57 5.58
C ASP A 395 7.23 -10.22 5.50
N ARG A 396 6.20 -10.11 4.65
CA ARG A 396 5.35 -8.91 4.59
C ARG A 396 4.63 -8.66 5.92
N ALA A 397 4.01 -9.68 6.50
CA ALA A 397 3.33 -9.56 7.79
C ALA A 397 4.26 -9.07 8.91
N VAL A 398 5.56 -9.40 8.87
CA VAL A 398 6.56 -8.88 9.82
C VAL A 398 6.83 -7.38 9.62
N SER A 399 6.87 -6.91 8.37
CA SER A 399 7.04 -5.50 8.03
C SER A 399 5.86 -4.67 8.53
N GLU A 400 4.65 -5.03 8.09
CA GLU A 400 3.38 -4.35 8.41
C GLU A 400 3.12 -4.27 9.92
N THR A 401 3.44 -5.36 10.66
CA THR A 401 3.36 -5.35 12.13
C THR A 401 4.39 -4.38 12.72
N GLY A 402 5.60 -4.33 12.15
CA GLY A 402 6.63 -3.38 12.53
C GLY A 402 6.21 -1.94 12.28
N ASP A 403 5.47 -1.68 11.22
CA ASP A 403 4.99 -0.35 10.85
C ASP A 403 3.91 0.10 11.83
N SER A 404 2.95 -0.80 12.11
CA SER A 404 1.94 -0.59 13.17
C SER A 404 2.55 -0.21 14.53
N ILE A 405 3.66 -0.87 14.92
CA ILE A 405 4.39 -0.57 16.15
C ILE A 405 4.98 0.85 16.09
N ARG A 406 5.72 1.18 15.03
CA ARG A 406 6.36 2.50 14.87
C ARG A 406 5.33 3.64 14.85
N VAL A 407 4.19 3.42 14.18
CA VAL A 407 3.10 4.40 14.07
C VAL A 407 2.50 4.71 15.44
N LEU A 408 2.20 3.69 16.25
CA LEU A 408 1.64 3.85 17.59
C LEU A 408 2.67 4.42 18.58
N GLU A 409 3.90 3.91 18.57
CA GLU A 409 4.99 4.41 19.42
C GLU A 409 5.33 5.87 19.12
N GLY A 410 5.35 6.26 17.85
CA GLY A 410 5.62 7.64 17.42
C GLY A 410 4.59 8.66 17.95
N GLY A 411 3.37 8.23 18.24
CA GLY A 411 2.35 9.06 18.89
C GLY A 411 2.23 8.84 20.41
N GLY A 412 2.99 7.92 21.00
CA GLY A 412 2.81 7.50 22.40
C GLY A 412 1.44 6.86 22.68
N LEU A 413 0.89 6.12 21.71
CA LEU A 413 -0.49 5.64 21.73
C LEU A 413 -0.59 4.15 22.05
N HIS A 414 -1.58 3.78 22.87
CA HIS A 414 -1.99 2.40 23.13
C HIS A 414 -0.82 1.43 23.43
N PRO A 415 -0.05 1.62 24.52
CA PRO A 415 1.11 0.79 24.83
C PRO A 415 0.76 -0.71 24.98
N GLU A 416 -0.46 -1.03 25.43
CA GLU A 416 -0.95 -2.39 25.49
C GLU A 416 -1.15 -3.01 24.09
N ALA A 417 -1.60 -2.23 23.11
CA ALA A 417 -1.67 -2.67 21.72
C ALA A 417 -0.26 -2.93 21.16
N VAL A 418 0.67 -2.01 21.42
CA VAL A 418 2.09 -2.14 21.03
C VAL A 418 2.70 -3.43 21.57
N ALA A 419 2.50 -3.73 22.85
CA ALA A 419 3.02 -4.97 23.45
C ALA A 419 2.47 -6.23 22.75
N ARG A 420 1.20 -6.22 22.34
CA ARG A 420 0.58 -7.32 21.58
C ARG A 420 1.17 -7.44 20.18
N LEU A 421 1.37 -6.32 19.48
CA LEU A 421 2.00 -6.29 18.16
C LEU A 421 3.45 -6.78 18.20
N GLN A 422 4.21 -6.42 19.23
CA GLN A 422 5.58 -6.91 19.42
C GLN A 422 5.62 -8.44 19.57
N GLU A 423 4.70 -9.02 20.35
CA GLU A 423 4.57 -10.48 20.47
C GLU A 423 4.10 -11.12 19.16
N ALA A 424 3.13 -10.52 18.45
CA ALA A 424 2.69 -10.97 17.14
C ALA A 424 3.86 -11.03 16.15
N LYS A 425 4.64 -9.94 16.04
CA LYS A 425 5.85 -9.86 15.18
C LYS A 425 6.83 -10.98 15.52
N ARG A 426 7.12 -11.19 16.82
CA ARG A 426 8.02 -12.24 17.30
C ARG A 426 7.51 -13.64 16.92
N LEU A 427 6.20 -13.88 17.00
CA LEU A 427 5.59 -15.15 16.61
C LEU A 427 5.66 -15.37 15.10
N THR A 428 5.39 -14.34 14.30
CA THR A 428 5.50 -14.40 12.83
C THR A 428 6.93 -14.69 12.39
N GLN A 429 7.93 -14.02 12.97
CA GLN A 429 9.33 -14.31 12.70
C GLN A 429 9.73 -15.75 13.03
N LYS A 430 9.22 -16.30 14.16
CA LYS A 430 9.42 -17.72 14.50
C LYS A 430 8.70 -18.64 13.51
N ALA A 431 7.49 -18.29 13.08
CA ALA A 431 6.74 -19.06 12.08
C ALA A 431 7.52 -19.16 10.77
N ASN A 432 8.06 -18.03 10.31
CA ASN A 432 8.84 -17.91 9.08
C ASN A 432 10.11 -18.79 9.06
N ARG A 433 10.72 -19.01 10.22
CA ARG A 433 11.91 -19.87 10.39
C ARG A 433 11.56 -21.33 10.70
N SER A 434 10.29 -21.66 10.93
CA SER A 434 9.87 -22.97 11.42
C SER A 434 9.33 -23.87 10.31
N ILE A 435 9.83 -25.10 10.22
CA ILE A 435 9.30 -26.11 9.30
C ILE A 435 8.05 -26.79 9.90
N PHE A 436 8.13 -27.21 11.18
CA PHE A 436 7.10 -28.04 11.81
C PHE A 436 6.01 -27.27 12.55
N SER A 437 6.32 -26.06 13.04
CA SER A 437 5.39 -25.28 13.89
C SER A 437 4.84 -24.03 13.20
N ARG A 438 5.12 -23.81 11.91
CA ARG A 438 4.69 -22.62 11.15
C ARG A 438 3.21 -22.30 11.38
N ARG A 439 2.31 -23.24 11.02
CA ARG A 439 0.86 -23.03 11.12
C ARG A 439 0.39 -22.70 12.55
N LYS A 440 0.98 -23.36 13.56
CA LYS A 440 0.64 -23.09 14.98
C LYS A 440 1.09 -21.69 15.41
N LEU A 441 2.29 -21.29 15.01
CA LEU A 441 2.85 -19.96 15.34
C LEU A 441 2.12 -18.84 14.61
N THR A 442 1.78 -19.04 13.33
CA THR A 442 0.97 -18.11 12.53
C THR A 442 -0.40 -17.87 13.17
N ARG A 443 -1.11 -18.92 13.62
CA ARG A 443 -2.40 -18.76 14.32
C ARG A 443 -2.28 -17.95 15.61
N LYS A 444 -1.22 -18.19 16.40
CA LYS A 444 -0.95 -17.38 17.59
C LYS A 444 -0.64 -15.92 17.25
N ALA A 445 0.08 -15.67 16.16
CA ALA A 445 0.33 -14.30 15.71
C ALA A 445 -0.99 -13.59 15.33
N ILE A 446 -1.91 -14.28 14.64
CA ILE A 446 -3.26 -13.76 14.34
C ILE A 446 -4.02 -13.41 15.63
N GLU A 447 -4.00 -14.29 16.63
CA GLU A 447 -4.65 -14.02 17.93
C GLU A 447 -4.07 -12.76 18.61
N GLU A 448 -2.76 -12.55 18.58
CA GLU A 448 -2.14 -11.35 19.15
C GLU A 448 -2.44 -10.09 18.33
N GLN A 449 -2.53 -10.18 16.99
CA GLN A 449 -3.02 -9.09 16.14
C GLN A 449 -4.47 -8.68 16.50
N GLN A 450 -5.35 -9.66 16.67
CA GLN A 450 -6.73 -9.42 17.09
C GLN A 450 -6.81 -8.79 18.49
N ARG A 451 -5.96 -9.23 19.43
CA ARG A 451 -5.84 -8.61 20.76
C ARG A 451 -5.34 -7.17 20.68
N ALA A 452 -4.34 -6.89 19.84
CA ALA A 452 -3.87 -5.53 19.59
C ALA A 452 -5.01 -4.64 19.07
N ARG A 453 -5.75 -5.10 18.06
CA ARG A 453 -6.91 -4.40 17.52
C ARG A 453 -7.95 -4.08 18.60
N ALA A 454 -8.22 -5.01 19.50
CA ALA A 454 -9.18 -4.81 20.59
C ALA A 454 -8.76 -3.72 21.59
N PHE A 455 -7.50 -3.28 21.62
CA PHE A 455 -7.07 -2.11 22.40
C PHE A 455 -7.25 -0.78 21.66
N LEU A 456 -7.46 -0.81 20.34
CA LEU A 456 -7.61 0.38 19.49
C LEU A 456 -9.08 0.75 19.23
N ILE A 457 -9.98 -0.24 19.23
CA ILE A 457 -11.40 -0.05 18.88
C ILE A 457 -12.30 -0.87 19.82
N GLU A 458 -13.51 -0.38 20.08
CA GLU A 458 -14.54 -1.13 20.81
C GLU A 458 -15.07 -2.27 19.93
N THR A 459 -15.24 -3.47 20.51
CA THR A 459 -15.91 -4.58 19.83
C THR A 459 -17.41 -4.30 19.83
N SER A 460 -17.96 -4.10 18.63
CA SER A 460 -19.40 -4.02 18.37
C SER A 460 -20.12 -5.31 18.68
#